data_AF-Q93QI3-F1
#
_entry.id   AF-Q93QI3-F1
#
_cell.length_a   1.000
_cell.length_b   1.000
_cell.length_c   1.000
_cell.angle_alpha   90.00
_cell.angle_beta   90.00
_cell.angle_gamma   90.00
#
_symmetry.space_group_name_H-M   'P 1'
#
loop_
_entity.id
_entity.type
_entity.pdbx_description
1 polymer ?
#
loop_
_entity_poly.entity_id
_entity_poly.type
_entity_poly.pdbx_seq_one_letter_code
_entity_poly.pdbx_strand_id
1 'polypeptide(L)'
;MSTISRFGAISNLGRRMTRTAVAAVAGIGLAAGISLIGAGSASAAPVVCTSPMSPNDIQVSEFASCGAQAFEQGVARSAAMDSGTAVSVAQDLGSSNSLATGYGTALSASRGNGQSLALAIGGGIAHSWADDGFATFAVAGWGSGATAEQGGVNCMGPLSFAWNLKTGQTCLGR
;
A
#
# COMPACT_ATOMS: atom_id res chain seq x y z
N MET A 1 76.65 19.47 -3.76
CA MET A 1 75.78 19.87 -4.90
C MET A 1 74.36 19.51 -4.50
N SER A 2 73.60 20.46 -3.93
CA SER A 2 72.68 21.37 -4.66
C SER A 2 71.35 20.67 -5.00
N THR A 3 70.13 21.20 -4.83
CA THR A 3 69.47 22.25 -4.04
C THR A 3 67.98 22.21 -4.48
N ILE A 4 67.02 22.60 -3.62
CA ILE A 4 65.71 23.24 -3.96
C ILE A 4 64.63 22.29 -4.59
N SER A 5 63.47 21.97 -3.98
CA SER A 5 62.34 22.72 -3.35
C SER A 5 61.32 23.35 -4.33
N ARG A 6 60.03 23.24 -3.94
CA ARG A 6 58.84 24.12 -4.26
C ARG A 6 57.97 23.70 -5.45
N PHE A 7 56.64 23.84 -5.51
CA PHE A 7 55.50 24.10 -4.58
C PHE A 7 54.20 24.02 -5.43
N GLY A 8 53.05 23.73 -4.79
CA GLY A 8 51.70 24.20 -5.20
C GLY A 8 50.79 23.14 -5.86
N ALA A 9 49.51 22.93 -5.51
CA ALA A 9 48.59 23.62 -4.61
C ALA A 9 47.57 22.58 -4.06
N ILE A 10 47.38 22.45 -2.74
CA ILE A 10 46.27 23.01 -1.94
C ILE A 10 44.90 22.97 -2.65
N SER A 11 44.02 22.07 -2.21
CA SER A 11 42.57 22.32 -2.14
C SER A 11 42.01 21.53 -0.96
N ASN A 12 42.17 22.10 0.24
CA ASN A 12 41.39 21.74 1.41
C ASN A 12 39.98 22.32 1.24
N LEU A 13 39.00 21.45 1.02
CA LEU A 13 37.63 21.69 1.43
C LEU A 13 37.07 20.34 1.87
N GLY A 14 37.45 19.88 3.07
CA GLY A 14 36.73 20.29 4.26
C GLY A 14 35.54 19.36 4.44
N ARG A 15 35.76 18.11 4.86
CA ARG A 15 35.63 17.73 6.27
C ARG A 15 34.39 18.37 6.92
N ARG A 16 33.21 17.92 6.51
CA ARG A 16 32.02 17.89 7.36
C ARG A 16 31.07 16.82 6.83
N MET A 17 30.63 15.97 7.76
CA MET A 17 29.51 15.03 7.63
C MET A 17 29.81 13.60 7.15
N THR A 18 30.87 12.99 7.68
CA THR A 18 30.74 11.61 8.19
C THR A 18 29.78 11.65 9.38
N ARG A 19 28.57 11.12 9.21
CA ARG A 19 27.72 10.40 10.19
C ARG A 19 26.24 10.54 9.81
N THR A 20 25.68 9.47 9.25
CA THR A 20 24.37 8.88 9.58
C THR A 20 24.26 7.62 8.72
N ALA A 21 24.32 6.39 9.26
CA ALA A 21 23.30 5.72 10.10
C ALA A 21 21.99 5.57 9.28
N VAL A 22 21.36 4.43 9.07
CA VAL A 22 21.34 3.13 9.76
C VAL A 22 20.88 2.05 8.76
N ALA A 23 21.21 0.81 9.11
CA ALA A 23 20.73 -0.46 8.57
C ALA A 23 19.23 -0.53 8.21
N ALA A 24 18.97 -1.47 7.31
CA ALA A 24 17.69 -1.95 6.83
C ALA A 24 16.75 -2.48 7.94
N VAL A 25 15.49 -2.63 7.53
CA VAL A 25 14.39 -3.40 8.14
C VAL A 25 13.56 -2.65 9.19
N ALA A 26 12.47 -2.00 8.74
CA ALA A 26 11.15 -2.02 9.38
C ALA A 26 10.16 -1.16 8.57
N GLY A 27 9.08 -1.77 8.10
CA GLY A 27 7.88 -1.08 7.64
C GLY A 27 7.86 -0.71 6.16
N ILE A 28 7.08 -1.45 5.37
CA ILE A 28 6.43 -0.87 4.17
C ILE A 28 5.37 0.12 4.70
N GLY A 29 5.86 1.22 5.23
CA GLY A 29 5.12 2.40 5.62
C GLY A 29 5.32 3.43 4.51
N LEU A 30 4.22 3.78 3.86
CA LEU A 30 4.08 4.98 3.02
C LEU A 30 4.94 5.02 1.75
N ALA A 31 4.45 4.38 0.69
CA ALA A 31 4.70 4.86 -0.67
C ALA A 31 3.57 4.44 -1.62
N ALA A 32 2.32 4.77 -1.29
CA ALA A 32 1.36 5.07 -2.35
C ALA A 32 1.73 6.45 -2.92
N GLY A 33 2.90 6.53 -3.57
CA GLY A 33 3.28 7.64 -4.43
C GLY A 33 2.52 7.50 -5.73
N ILE A 34 1.24 7.84 -5.71
CA ILE A 34 0.43 7.93 -6.92
C ILE A 34 0.83 9.24 -7.60
N SER A 35 1.88 9.22 -8.42
CA SER A 35 2.14 10.31 -9.36
C SER A 35 1.08 10.25 -10.46
N LEU A 36 -0.08 10.86 -10.21
CA LEU A 36 -1.12 11.13 -11.20
C LEU A 36 -0.58 12.16 -12.19
N ILE A 37 0.09 11.68 -13.23
CA ILE A 37 0.36 12.47 -14.44
C ILE A 37 -0.93 12.58 -15.25
N GLY A 38 -1.57 13.75 -15.19
CA GLY A 38 -2.44 14.26 -16.25
C GLY A 38 -3.92 14.45 -15.90
N ALA A 39 -4.38 15.68 -16.10
CA ALA A 39 -5.73 16.23 -15.97
C ALA A 39 -6.23 16.46 -14.52
N GLY A 40 -6.27 17.74 -14.14
CA GLY A 40 -6.77 18.18 -12.84
C GLY A 40 -8.24 17.81 -12.66
N SER A 41 -8.49 16.87 -11.76
CA SER A 41 -9.76 16.73 -11.07
C SER A 41 -9.61 17.35 -9.68
N ALA A 42 -10.59 18.15 -9.25
CA ALA A 42 -10.71 18.49 -7.84
C ALA A 42 -10.96 17.18 -7.08
N SER A 43 -9.90 16.58 -6.52
CA SER A 43 -10.04 15.38 -5.70
C SER A 43 -10.52 15.80 -4.33
N ALA A 44 -11.71 15.34 -3.93
CA ALA A 44 -12.09 15.39 -2.52
C ALA A 44 -11.00 14.69 -1.70
N ALA A 45 -10.64 15.27 -0.55
CA ALA A 45 -9.68 14.63 0.34
C ALA A 45 -10.21 13.22 0.69
N PRO A 46 -9.38 12.17 0.58
CA PRO A 46 -9.85 10.81 0.85
C PRO A 46 -10.29 10.70 2.30
N VAL A 47 -11.38 9.96 2.55
CA VAL A 47 -11.72 9.53 3.89
C VAL A 47 -10.76 8.40 4.26
N VAL A 48 -10.05 8.55 5.39
CA VAL A 48 -8.98 7.63 5.80
C VAL A 48 -9.33 7.06 7.16
N CYS A 49 -9.21 5.74 7.29
CA CYS A 49 -9.39 5.02 8.54
C CYS A 49 -8.11 4.25 8.86
N THR A 50 -7.72 4.27 10.13
CA THR A 50 -6.46 3.68 10.59
C THR A 50 -6.58 3.04 11.97
N SER A 51 -6.04 1.82 12.08
CA SER A 51 -5.97 1.05 13.30
C SER A 51 -4.54 0.48 13.44
N PRO A 52 -3.91 0.56 14.64
CA PRO A 52 -4.52 0.61 15.97
C PRO A 52 -4.71 2.00 16.62
N MET A 53 -4.50 3.12 15.91
CA MET A 53 -4.72 4.45 16.52
C MET A 53 -6.14 4.63 17.07
N SER A 54 -7.12 4.00 16.42
CA SER A 54 -8.41 3.62 17.01
C SER A 54 -8.58 2.10 16.88
N PRO A 55 -9.08 1.38 17.90
CA PRO A 55 -9.27 -0.07 17.83
C PRO A 55 -10.26 -0.50 16.74
N ASN A 56 -11.19 0.40 16.38
CA ASN A 56 -12.09 0.26 15.25
C ASN A 56 -12.39 1.67 14.72
N ASP A 57 -11.90 1.99 13.53
CA ASP A 57 -12.06 3.28 12.89
C ASP A 57 -12.99 3.15 11.68
N ILE A 58 -14.17 3.77 11.74
CA ILE A 58 -15.15 3.77 10.67
C ILE A 58 -15.52 5.21 10.40
N GLN A 59 -15.29 5.66 9.17
CA GLN A 59 -15.54 7.03 8.76
C GLN A 59 -16.37 7.03 7.49
N VAL A 60 -17.29 7.99 7.41
CA VAL A 60 -18.09 8.25 6.21
C VAL A 60 -18.00 9.74 5.95
N SER A 61 -17.64 10.10 4.71
CA SER A 61 -17.63 11.48 4.24
C SER A 61 -18.39 11.56 2.94
N GLU A 62 -19.53 12.26 2.97
CA GLU A 62 -20.48 12.33 1.86
C GLU A 62 -20.87 10.93 1.35
N PHE A 63 -20.30 10.51 0.22
CA PHE A 63 -20.57 9.23 -0.44
C PHE A 63 -19.44 8.22 -0.30
N ALA A 64 -18.28 8.61 0.24
CA ALA A 64 -17.14 7.73 0.43
C ALA A 64 -17.12 7.19 1.87
N SER A 65 -16.71 5.93 2.04
CA SER A 65 -16.65 5.27 3.36
C SER A 65 -15.42 4.40 3.52
N CYS A 66 -14.87 4.38 4.73
CA CYS A 66 -13.81 3.47 5.09
C CYS A 66 -14.04 2.77 6.43
N GLY A 67 -13.36 1.65 6.64
CA GLY A 67 -13.33 0.91 7.89
C GLY A 67 -11.97 0.24 8.10
N ALA A 68 -11.32 0.51 9.24
CA ALA A 68 -10.07 -0.11 9.62
C ALA A 68 -10.17 -0.69 11.03
N GLN A 69 -9.88 -1.98 11.16
CA GLN A 69 -9.86 -2.67 12.45
C GLN A 69 -8.62 -3.53 12.58
N ALA A 70 -7.84 -3.29 13.63
CA ALA A 70 -6.69 -4.10 13.98
C ALA A 70 -6.89 -4.75 15.35
N PHE A 71 -6.48 -6.02 15.46
CA PHE A 71 -6.39 -6.77 16.70
C PHE A 71 -4.93 -7.02 17.05
N GLU A 72 -4.62 -7.11 18.34
CA GLU A 72 -3.27 -7.35 18.85
C GLU A 72 -2.23 -6.33 18.33
N GLN A 73 -1.23 -6.79 17.57
CA GLN A 73 -0.16 -5.98 16.99
C GLN A 73 -0.40 -5.68 15.50
N GLY A 74 -1.59 -5.98 14.99
CA GLY A 74 -1.93 -5.82 13.59
C GLY A 74 -2.00 -4.36 13.17
N VAL A 75 -1.92 -4.11 11.87
CA VAL A 75 -2.04 -2.77 11.29
C VAL A 75 -3.03 -2.79 10.13
N ALA A 76 -4.13 -2.07 10.28
CA ALA A 76 -5.16 -1.93 9.26
C ALA A 76 -5.27 -0.47 8.80
N ARG A 77 -5.23 -0.27 7.48
CA ARG A 77 -5.35 1.06 6.85
C ARG A 77 -6.31 0.98 5.68
N SER A 78 -7.30 1.85 5.63
CA SER A 78 -8.27 1.89 4.53
C SER A 78 -8.52 3.33 4.12
N ALA A 79 -8.63 3.59 2.82
CA ALA A 79 -8.96 4.92 2.32
C ALA A 79 -9.98 4.83 1.18
N ALA A 80 -10.91 5.78 1.14
CA ALA A 80 -11.89 5.86 0.07
C ALA A 80 -12.09 7.30 -0.43
N MET A 81 -12.40 7.44 -1.70
CA MET A 81 -12.76 8.70 -2.34
C MET A 81 -13.70 8.46 -3.53
N ASP A 82 -14.28 9.51 -4.08
CA ASP A 82 -15.15 9.43 -5.27
C ASP A 82 -16.26 8.35 -5.13
N SER A 83 -16.96 8.35 -4.00
CA SER A 83 -17.99 7.35 -3.64
C SER A 83 -17.51 5.90 -3.48
N GLY A 84 -16.21 5.68 -3.28
CA GLY A 84 -15.65 4.35 -3.01
C GLY A 84 -15.93 3.84 -1.58
N THR A 85 -15.74 2.54 -1.38
CA THR A 85 -15.82 1.88 -0.07
C THR A 85 -14.59 1.00 0.16
N ALA A 86 -13.84 1.26 1.23
CA ALA A 86 -12.63 0.51 1.56
C ALA A 86 -12.65 -0.06 2.98
N VAL A 87 -12.38 -1.35 3.14
CA VAL A 87 -12.31 -2.01 4.46
C VAL A 87 -11.02 -2.79 4.60
N SER A 88 -10.34 -2.61 5.74
CA SER A 88 -9.14 -3.33 6.12
C SER A 88 -9.28 -3.94 7.51
N VAL A 89 -9.01 -5.24 7.62
CA VAL A 89 -8.93 -5.94 8.91
C VAL A 89 -7.58 -6.60 9.09
N ALA A 90 -6.93 -6.43 10.24
CA ALA A 90 -5.65 -7.06 10.55
C ALA A 90 -5.64 -7.69 11.96
N GLN A 91 -4.97 -8.82 12.13
CA GLN A 91 -4.79 -9.47 13.43
C GLN A 91 -3.36 -10.03 13.56
N ASP A 92 -2.93 -10.28 14.80
CA ASP A 92 -1.59 -10.74 15.17
C ASP A 92 -0.51 -9.73 14.74
N LEU A 93 0.40 -10.09 13.83
CA LEU A 93 1.42 -9.24 13.21
C LEU A 93 1.03 -8.78 11.79
N GLY A 94 -0.22 -9.00 11.39
CA GLY A 94 -0.66 -8.84 10.01
C GLY A 94 -0.75 -7.36 9.60
N SER A 95 -0.56 -7.09 8.31
CA SER A 95 -0.88 -5.79 7.72
C SER A 95 -1.92 -5.90 6.62
N SER A 96 -2.94 -5.05 6.71
CA SER A 96 -4.05 -5.01 5.76
C SER A 96 -4.28 -3.59 5.24
N ASN A 97 -4.35 -3.45 3.92
CA ASN A 97 -4.44 -2.17 3.25
C ASN A 97 -5.52 -2.21 2.15
N SER A 98 -6.41 -1.22 2.12
CA SER A 98 -7.45 -1.11 1.10
C SER A 98 -7.59 0.34 0.61
N LEU A 99 -7.83 0.49 -0.70
CA LEU A 99 -8.10 1.79 -1.33
C LEU A 99 -9.22 1.64 -2.34
N ALA A 100 -10.25 2.49 -2.26
CA ALA A 100 -11.35 2.47 -3.20
C ALA A 100 -11.65 3.85 -3.80
N THR A 101 -11.84 3.91 -5.12
CA THR A 101 -12.19 5.12 -5.86
C THR A 101 -13.32 4.86 -6.86
N GLY A 102 -14.07 5.90 -7.20
CA GLY A 102 -15.03 5.94 -8.31
C GLY A 102 -16.13 4.89 -8.20
N TYR A 103 -16.82 4.82 -7.08
CA TYR A 103 -17.81 3.76 -6.75
C TYR A 103 -17.21 2.35 -6.59
N GLY A 104 -15.90 2.23 -6.44
CA GLY A 104 -15.21 0.96 -6.25
C GLY A 104 -15.37 0.39 -4.84
N THR A 105 -15.11 -0.90 -4.68
CA THR A 105 -15.08 -1.57 -3.37
C THR A 105 -13.77 -2.32 -3.18
N ALA A 106 -13.02 -1.98 -2.14
CA ALA A 106 -11.77 -2.64 -1.78
C ALA A 106 -11.86 -3.27 -0.40
N LEU A 107 -11.57 -4.56 -0.32
CA LEU A 107 -11.63 -5.36 0.90
C LEU A 107 -10.30 -6.06 1.10
N SER A 108 -9.65 -5.82 2.24
CA SER A 108 -8.37 -6.41 2.58
C SER A 108 -8.40 -7.02 3.96
N ALA A 109 -7.77 -8.18 4.13
CA ALA A 109 -7.67 -8.82 5.44
C ALA A 109 -6.34 -9.56 5.63
N SER A 110 -5.80 -9.53 6.86
CA SER A 110 -4.56 -10.24 7.20
C SER A 110 -4.56 -10.84 8.60
N ARG A 111 -3.97 -12.04 8.76
CA ARG A 111 -3.70 -12.72 10.04
C ARG A 111 -2.25 -13.20 10.14
N GLY A 112 -1.79 -13.57 11.35
CA GLY A 112 -0.40 -13.99 11.57
C GLY A 112 0.57 -12.89 11.16
N ASN A 113 1.61 -13.21 10.39
CA ASN A 113 2.50 -12.25 9.73
C ASN A 113 2.08 -11.93 8.28
N GLY A 114 0.81 -12.15 7.93
CA GLY A 114 0.28 -11.98 6.57
C GLY A 114 0.21 -10.52 6.11
N GLN A 115 0.33 -10.29 4.81
CA GLN A 115 0.28 -8.94 4.22
C GLN A 115 -0.75 -8.88 3.08
N SER A 116 -1.79 -8.08 3.23
CA SER A 116 -2.86 -7.96 2.24
C SER A 116 -3.00 -6.53 1.72
N LEU A 117 -3.21 -6.42 0.41
CA LEU A 117 -3.49 -5.17 -0.28
C LEU A 117 -4.57 -5.33 -1.34
N ALA A 118 -5.64 -4.54 -1.25
CA ALA A 118 -6.73 -4.48 -2.21
C ALA A 118 -6.94 -3.05 -2.75
N LEU A 119 -6.97 -2.89 -4.08
CA LEU A 119 -7.12 -1.60 -4.76
C LEU A 119 -8.29 -1.65 -5.76
N ALA A 120 -9.35 -0.92 -5.49
CA ALA A 120 -10.47 -0.73 -6.40
C ALA A 120 -10.41 0.67 -7.01
N ILE A 121 -10.08 0.77 -8.30
CA ILE A 121 -9.87 2.05 -8.99
C ILE A 121 -10.98 2.27 -10.00
N GLY A 122 -11.71 3.37 -9.84
CA GLY A 122 -12.77 3.74 -10.77
C GLY A 122 -13.90 2.71 -10.85
N GLY A 123 -14.36 2.14 -9.73
CA GLY A 123 -15.56 1.30 -9.74
C GLY A 123 -15.32 -0.20 -9.80
N GLY A 124 -14.08 -0.66 -9.69
CA GLY A 124 -13.75 -2.09 -9.59
C GLY A 124 -14.08 -2.70 -8.24
N ILE A 125 -14.01 -4.03 -8.16
CA ILE A 125 -14.13 -4.80 -6.90
C ILE A 125 -12.83 -5.55 -6.63
N ALA A 126 -12.10 -5.16 -5.58
CA ALA A 126 -10.85 -5.80 -5.20
C ALA A 126 -10.98 -6.48 -3.82
N HIS A 127 -10.59 -7.75 -3.74
CA HIS A 127 -10.57 -8.51 -2.50
C HIS A 127 -9.20 -9.16 -2.31
N SER A 128 -8.59 -8.97 -1.14
CA SER A 128 -7.30 -9.55 -0.81
C SER A 128 -7.31 -10.12 0.61
N TRP A 129 -6.76 -11.32 0.77
CA TRP A 129 -6.67 -12.00 2.07
C TRP A 129 -5.34 -12.74 2.22
N ALA A 130 -4.59 -12.42 3.26
CA ALA A 130 -3.32 -13.07 3.59
C ALA A 130 -3.30 -13.66 5.01
N ASP A 131 -3.01 -14.96 5.12
CA ASP A 131 -2.70 -15.62 6.39
C ASP A 131 -1.18 -15.57 6.67
N ASP A 132 -0.78 -16.27 7.74
CA ASP A 132 0.57 -16.23 8.27
C ASP A 132 1.66 -16.52 7.22
N GLY A 133 2.62 -15.60 7.12
CA GLY A 133 3.84 -15.78 6.36
C GLY A 133 3.76 -15.52 4.85
N PHE A 134 2.65 -15.02 4.30
CA PHE A 134 2.57 -14.68 2.88
C PHE A 134 1.85 -13.36 2.61
N ALA A 135 1.90 -12.93 1.35
CA ALA A 135 1.24 -11.72 0.89
C ALA A 135 0.26 -11.99 -0.26
N THR A 136 -0.78 -11.17 -0.33
CA THR A 136 -1.76 -11.16 -1.41
C THR A 136 -2.02 -9.75 -1.90
N PHE A 137 -2.22 -9.63 -3.20
CA PHE A 137 -2.48 -8.36 -3.87
C PHE A 137 -3.61 -8.51 -4.88
N ALA A 138 -4.58 -7.60 -4.85
CA ALA A 138 -5.67 -7.54 -5.80
C ALA A 138 -5.92 -6.10 -6.25
N VAL A 139 -6.02 -5.88 -7.56
CA VAL A 139 -6.32 -4.59 -8.20
C VAL A 139 -7.43 -4.78 -9.20
N ALA A 140 -8.48 -3.99 -9.08
CA ALA A 140 -9.59 -3.99 -10.01
C ALA A 140 -9.88 -2.56 -10.49
N GLY A 141 -9.80 -2.35 -11.80
CA GLY A 141 -10.25 -1.14 -12.49
C GLY A 141 -11.76 -1.12 -12.77
N TRP A 142 -12.21 -0.10 -13.48
CA TRP A 142 -13.62 0.09 -13.88
C TRP A 142 -14.25 -1.16 -14.51
N GLY A 143 -15.39 -1.59 -13.97
CA GLY A 143 -16.16 -2.73 -14.48
C GLY A 143 -15.47 -4.08 -14.33
N SER A 144 -14.44 -4.17 -13.49
CA SER A 144 -13.64 -5.39 -13.29
C SER A 144 -13.61 -5.86 -11.84
N GLY A 145 -13.13 -7.08 -11.62
CA GLY A 145 -12.98 -7.68 -10.31
C GLY A 145 -11.64 -8.40 -10.17
N ALA A 146 -11.01 -8.31 -9.00
CA ALA A 146 -9.81 -9.04 -8.67
C ALA A 146 -9.89 -9.61 -7.27
N THR A 147 -9.50 -10.87 -7.12
CA THR A 147 -9.44 -11.55 -5.84
C THR A 147 -8.12 -12.27 -5.69
N ALA A 148 -7.45 -12.10 -4.55
CA ALA A 148 -6.27 -12.86 -4.16
C ALA A 148 -6.45 -13.35 -2.72
N GLU A 149 -6.59 -14.66 -2.53
CA GLU A 149 -6.87 -15.26 -1.22
C GLU A 149 -6.20 -16.63 -1.10
N GLN A 150 -6.31 -17.31 0.04
CA GLN A 150 -5.69 -18.63 0.26
C GLN A 150 -6.02 -19.65 -0.84
N GLY A 151 -7.25 -19.62 -1.39
CA GLY A 151 -7.71 -20.53 -2.43
C GLY A 151 -7.15 -20.26 -3.83
N GLY A 152 -6.48 -19.11 -4.03
CA GLY A 152 -5.85 -18.75 -5.29
C GLY A 152 -6.17 -17.32 -5.71
N VAL A 153 -6.19 -17.09 -7.02
CA VAL A 153 -6.44 -15.78 -7.63
C VAL A 153 -7.55 -15.87 -8.67
N ASN A 154 -8.37 -14.83 -8.76
CA ASN A 154 -9.43 -14.72 -9.77
C ASN A 154 -9.49 -13.28 -10.30
N CYS A 155 -9.57 -13.14 -11.61
CA CYS A 155 -9.62 -11.86 -12.31
C CYS A 155 -10.80 -11.88 -13.27
N MET A 156 -11.65 -10.86 -13.21
CA MET A 156 -12.84 -10.70 -14.04
C MET A 156 -12.77 -9.37 -14.77
N GLY A 157 -12.85 -9.40 -16.10
CA GLY A 157 -12.86 -8.21 -16.95
C GLY A 157 -11.50 -7.55 -17.13
N PRO A 158 -11.38 -6.61 -18.08
CA PRO A 158 -10.15 -5.88 -18.35
C PRO A 158 -9.77 -5.02 -17.15
N LEU A 159 -8.48 -4.73 -16.96
CA LEU A 159 -7.96 -3.91 -15.85
C LEU A 159 -8.03 -4.58 -14.46
N SER A 160 -8.08 -5.91 -14.41
CA SER A 160 -7.91 -6.67 -13.16
C SER A 160 -6.55 -7.35 -13.09
N PHE A 161 -5.96 -7.38 -11.89
CA PHE A 161 -4.72 -8.09 -11.59
C PHE A 161 -4.77 -8.63 -10.16
N ALA A 162 -4.37 -9.88 -9.96
CA ALA A 162 -4.20 -10.43 -8.62
C ALA A 162 -2.98 -11.35 -8.55
N TRP A 163 -2.36 -11.38 -7.37
CA TRP A 163 -1.19 -12.20 -7.06
C TRP A 163 -1.28 -12.76 -5.65
N ASN A 164 -1.09 -14.07 -5.53
CA ASN A 164 -0.91 -14.77 -4.27
C ASN A 164 0.54 -15.27 -4.16
N LEU A 165 1.30 -14.75 -3.19
CA LEU A 165 2.71 -15.12 -3.01
C LEU A 165 2.89 -16.48 -2.32
N LYS A 166 1.87 -17.03 -1.65
CA LYS A 166 1.92 -18.39 -1.07
C LYS A 166 1.97 -19.44 -2.17
N THR A 167 1.13 -19.29 -3.18
CA THR A 167 0.98 -20.27 -4.27
C THR A 167 1.77 -19.90 -5.52
N GLY A 168 2.22 -18.64 -5.63
CA GLY A 168 2.83 -18.09 -6.84
C GLY A 168 1.82 -17.83 -7.97
N GLN A 169 0.53 -18.02 -7.73
CA GLN A 169 -0.50 -17.84 -8.75
C GLN A 169 -0.73 -16.35 -9.02
N THR A 170 -0.83 -16.02 -10.31
CA THR A 170 -1.21 -14.69 -10.78
C THR A 170 -2.38 -14.78 -11.74
N CYS A 171 -3.18 -13.74 -11.80
CA CYS A 171 -4.14 -13.56 -12.88
C CYS A 171 -4.06 -12.13 -13.43
N LEU A 172 -4.39 -12.02 -14.71
CA LEU A 172 -4.53 -10.78 -15.44
C LEU A 172 -5.87 -10.83 -16.16
N GLY A 173 -6.69 -9.83 -15.92
CA GLY A 173 -7.96 -9.62 -16.57
C GLY A 173 -7.83 -9.51 -18.07
N ARG A 174 -8.73 -10.18 -18.79
CA ARG A 174 -8.89 -10.05 -20.24
C ARG A 174 -10.31 -9.61 -20.56
#